data_AF-A0A7W1AN67-F1
#
_entry.id   AF-A0A7W1AN67-F1
#
_cell.length_a   1.000
_cell.length_b   1.000
_cell.length_c   1.000
_cell.angle_alpha   90.00
_cell.angle_beta   90.00
_cell.angle_gamma   90.00
#
_symmetry.space_group_name_H-M   'P 1'
#
loop_
_entity.id
_entity.type
_entity.pdbx_description
1 polymer ?
#
loop_
_entity_poly.entity_id
_entity_poly.type
_entity_poly.pdbx_seq_one_letter_code
_entity_poly.pdbx_strand_id
1 'polypeptide(L)'
;MAMHNPPHPGEFITEIYLEPNSLSGRELALKLGVAASTLSRVLKGSSGVSPEMALRLSKALGRSPESWLAMQYTHDLWQAKQNVDLGSVGKVRLTVA
;
A
#
# COMPACT_ATOMS: atom_id res chain seq x y z
N MET A 1 11.07 15.99 -2.89
CA MET A 1 10.85 15.94 -1.43
C MET A 1 10.17 14.63 -1.10
N ALA A 2 10.62 13.90 -0.06
CA ALA A 2 9.87 12.74 0.42
C ALA A 2 8.56 13.23 1.06
N MET A 3 7.45 12.58 0.77
CA MET A 3 6.15 12.90 1.38
C MET A 3 6.25 12.65 2.90
N HIS A 4 5.76 13.61 3.69
CA HIS A 4 5.65 13.47 5.14
C HIS A 4 4.37 12.70 5.47
N ASN A 5 4.47 11.59 6.21
CA ASN A 5 3.37 10.68 6.55
C ASN A 5 2.54 10.23 5.32
N PRO A 6 3.15 9.49 4.38
CA PRO A 6 2.46 8.94 3.22
C PRO A 6 1.30 8.00 3.65
N PRO A 7 0.10 8.14 3.07
CA PRO A 7 -1.06 7.35 3.47
C PRO A 7 -0.88 5.87 3.11
N HIS A 8 -1.51 4.98 3.88
CA HIS A 8 -1.60 3.58 3.51
C HIS A 8 -2.48 3.44 2.25
N PRO A 9 -2.17 2.54 1.29
CA PRO A 9 -3.01 2.37 0.11
C PRO A 9 -4.49 2.11 0.40
N GLY A 10 -4.79 1.45 1.52
CA GLY A 10 -6.15 1.22 1.99
C GLY A 10 -6.93 2.48 2.37
N GLU A 11 -6.26 3.44 3.03
CA GLU A 11 -6.84 4.75 3.35
C GLU A 11 -7.13 5.51 2.06
N PHE A 12 -6.14 5.53 1.15
CA PHE A 12 -6.28 6.13 -0.18
C PHE A 12 -7.43 5.51 -0.99
N ILE A 13 -7.60 4.18 -0.98
CA ILE A 13 -8.73 3.51 -1.64
C ILE A 13 -10.06 3.99 -1.06
N THR A 14 -10.14 4.13 0.26
CA THR A 14 -11.37 4.54 0.95
C THR A 14 -11.74 5.96 0.56
N GLU A 15 -10.82 6.91 0.71
CA GLU A 15 -11.06 8.34 0.49
C GLU A 15 -11.28 8.69 -0.99
N ILE A 16 -10.54 8.06 -1.91
CA ILE A 16 -10.55 8.45 -3.33
C ILE A 16 -11.56 7.65 -4.15
N TYR A 17 -11.86 6.41 -3.76
CA TYR A 17 -12.72 5.52 -4.55
C TYR A 17 -14.01 5.13 -3.83
N LEU A 18 -13.95 4.74 -2.56
CA LEU A 18 -15.14 4.21 -1.89
C LEU A 18 -16.12 5.31 -1.49
N GLU A 19 -15.67 6.28 -0.70
CA GLU A 19 -16.53 7.36 -0.17
C GLU A 19 -17.17 8.20 -1.28
N PRO A 20 -16.44 8.69 -2.31
CA PRO A 20 -17.02 9.55 -3.33
C PRO A 20 -18.04 8.82 -4.22
N ASN A 21 -17.95 7.49 -4.31
CA ASN A 21 -18.83 6.67 -5.16
C ASN A 21 -19.88 5.90 -4.36
N SER A 22 -19.97 6.10 -3.03
CA SER A 22 -20.83 5.32 -2.14
C SER A 22 -20.66 3.79 -2.32
N LEU A 23 -19.44 3.36 -2.67
CA LEU A 23 -19.13 1.96 -2.91
C LEU A 23 -18.74 1.31 -1.58
N SER A 24 -19.36 0.18 -1.23
CA SER A 24 -18.98 -0.55 -0.02
C SER A 24 -17.68 -1.34 -0.24
N GLY A 25 -16.91 -1.52 0.83
CA GLY A 25 -15.76 -2.42 0.80
C GLY A 25 -16.14 -3.85 0.42
N ARG A 26 -17.35 -4.31 0.75
CA ARG A 26 -17.83 -5.65 0.36
C ARG A 26 -18.03 -5.75 -1.15
N GLU A 27 -18.61 -4.74 -1.79
CA GLU A 27 -18.78 -4.71 -3.25
C GLU A 27 -17.43 -4.67 -3.96
N LEU A 28 -16.48 -3.85 -3.49
CA LEU A 28 -15.14 -3.83 -4.06
C LEU A 28 -14.43 -5.18 -3.90
N ALA A 29 -14.55 -5.84 -2.75
CA ALA A 29 -13.94 -7.16 -2.53
C ALA A 29 -14.45 -8.20 -3.53
N LEU A 30 -15.76 -8.17 -3.85
CA LEU A 30 -16.36 -9.02 -4.87
C LEU A 30 -15.77 -8.74 -6.25
N LYS A 31 -15.63 -7.46 -6.64
CA LYS A 31 -15.01 -7.07 -7.93
C LYS A 31 -13.53 -7.46 -8.02
N LEU A 32 -12.80 -7.41 -6.91
CA LEU A 32 -11.41 -7.84 -6.82
C LEU A 32 -11.27 -9.37 -6.80
N GLY A 33 -12.36 -10.12 -6.58
CA GLY A 33 -12.33 -11.58 -6.44
C GLY A 33 -11.57 -12.05 -5.19
N VAL A 34 -11.73 -11.34 -4.07
CA VAL A 34 -11.10 -11.65 -2.78
C VAL A 34 -12.15 -11.71 -1.67
N ALA A 35 -11.82 -12.38 -0.56
CA ALA A 35 -12.67 -12.35 0.62
C ALA A 35 -12.82 -10.92 1.16
N ALA A 36 -14.01 -10.56 1.63
CA ALA A 36 -14.27 -9.23 2.20
C ALA A 36 -13.37 -8.92 3.41
N SER A 37 -12.99 -9.94 4.19
CA SER A 37 -12.04 -9.81 5.30
C SER A 37 -10.63 -9.44 4.84
N THR A 38 -10.19 -9.95 3.67
CA THR A 38 -8.90 -9.60 3.07
C THR A 38 -8.86 -8.13 2.69
N LEU A 39 -9.85 -7.65 1.94
CA LEU A 39 -9.90 -6.24 1.59
C LEU A 39 -10.09 -5.36 2.83
N SER A 40 -10.92 -5.77 3.80
CA SER A 40 -11.14 -5.00 5.04
C SER A 40 -9.84 -4.74 5.82
N ARG A 41 -8.92 -5.72 5.90
CA ARG A 41 -7.61 -5.50 6.52
C ARG A 41 -6.75 -4.50 5.75
N VAL A 42 -6.78 -4.57 4.41
CA VAL A 42 -6.09 -3.60 3.55
C VAL A 42 -6.63 -2.19 3.77
N LEU A 43 -7.96 -2.01 3.71
CA LEU A 43 -8.62 -0.71 3.92
C LEU A 43 -8.32 -0.11 5.30
N LYS A 44 -8.19 -0.96 6.33
CA LYS A 44 -7.84 -0.54 7.70
C LYS A 44 -6.34 -0.32 7.94
N GLY A 45 -5.48 -0.55 6.94
CA GLY A 45 -4.03 -0.44 7.10
C GLY A 45 -3.36 -1.57 7.90
N SER A 46 -4.08 -2.64 8.24
CA SER A 46 -3.52 -3.78 8.99
C SER A 46 -2.95 -4.88 8.09
N SER A 47 -3.06 -4.72 6.77
CA SER A 47 -2.37 -5.57 5.79
C SER A 47 -1.99 -4.72 4.58
N GLY A 48 -0.77 -4.90 4.07
CA GLY A 48 -0.31 -4.19 2.88
C GLY A 48 -0.91 -4.72 1.58
N VAL A 49 -0.71 -3.97 0.50
CA VAL A 49 -1.00 -4.36 -0.88
C VAL A 49 0.12 -5.26 -1.40
N SER A 50 -0.18 -6.53 -1.62
CA SER A 50 0.72 -7.47 -2.31
C SER A 50 0.73 -7.23 -3.83
N PRO A 51 1.70 -7.79 -4.57
CA PRO A 51 1.70 -7.73 -6.05
C PRO A 51 0.42 -8.31 -6.68
N GLU A 52 -0.11 -9.41 -6.14
CA GLU A 52 -1.37 -9.99 -6.60
C GLU A 52 -2.55 -9.04 -6.36
N MET A 53 -2.61 -8.40 -5.19
CA MET A 53 -3.65 -7.40 -4.90
C MET A 53 -3.50 -6.17 -5.81
N ALA A 54 -2.27 -5.74 -6.09
CA ALA A 54 -2.01 -4.61 -7.00
C ALA A 54 -2.51 -4.89 -8.42
N LEU A 55 -2.35 -6.11 -8.93
CA LEU A 55 -2.92 -6.53 -10.22
C LEU A 55 -4.45 -6.47 -10.20
N ARG A 56 -5.09 -6.97 -9.13
CA ARG A 56 -6.54 -6.93 -8.95
C ARG A 56 -7.07 -5.49 -8.88
N LEU A 57 -6.42 -4.64 -8.08
CA LEU A 57 -6.76 -3.22 -7.94
C LEU A 57 -6.58 -2.47 -9.25
N SER A 58 -5.49 -2.70 -9.98
CA SER A 58 -5.27 -2.12 -11.31
C SER A 58 -6.42 -2.45 -12.27
N LYS A 59 -6.85 -3.71 -12.28
CA LYS A 59 -7.97 -4.14 -13.13
C LYS A 59 -9.32 -3.53 -12.71
N ALA A 60 -9.57 -3.37 -11.41
CA ALA A 60 -10.87 -2.95 -10.89
C ALA A 60 -11.04 -1.43 -10.75
N LEU A 61 -9.98 -0.71 -10.36
CA LEU A 61 -10.00 0.72 -10.03
C LEU A 61 -9.10 1.57 -10.95
N GLY A 62 -8.29 0.93 -11.80
CA GLY A 62 -7.27 1.60 -12.60
C GLY A 62 -5.96 1.83 -11.86
N ARG A 63 -5.13 2.73 -12.40
CA ARG A 63 -3.68 2.88 -12.08
C ARG A 63 -2.88 1.62 -12.45
N SER A 64 -1.57 1.76 -12.58
CA SER A 64 -0.72 0.58 -12.83
C SER A 64 -0.49 -0.21 -11.52
N PRO A 65 -0.25 -1.53 -11.59
CA PRO A 65 0.13 -2.32 -10.41
C PRO A 65 1.35 -1.75 -9.67
N GLU A 66 2.35 -1.26 -10.42
CA GLU A 66 3.55 -0.62 -9.88
C GLU A 66 3.20 0.65 -9.11
N SER A 67 2.19 1.39 -9.55
CA SER A 67 1.73 2.61 -8.86
C SER A 67 1.07 2.30 -7.52
N TRP A 68 0.41 1.14 -7.39
CA TRP A 68 -0.11 0.64 -6.11
C TRP A 68 1.02 0.18 -5.19
N LEU A 69 1.99 -0.56 -5.72
CA LEU A 69 3.15 -1.04 -4.98
C LEU A 69 4.07 0.10 -4.53
N ALA A 70 4.27 1.13 -5.35
CA ALA A 70 5.06 2.30 -4.99
C ALA A 70 4.43 3.08 -3.83
N MET A 71 3.09 3.14 -3.76
CA MET A 71 2.38 3.75 -2.63
C MET A 71 2.61 2.94 -1.35
N GLN A 72 2.44 1.61 -1.42
CA GLN A 72 2.73 0.72 -0.28
C GLN A 72 4.18 0.86 0.18
N TYR A 73 5.14 0.81 -0.75
CA TYR A 73 6.56 0.96 -0.45
C TYR A 73 6.86 2.30 0.24
N THR A 74 6.28 3.39 -0.23
CA THR A 74 6.50 4.72 0.34
C THR A 74 5.95 4.80 1.76
N HIS A 75 4.77 4.21 2.00
CA HIS A 75 4.18 4.07 3.34
C HIS A 75 5.07 3.24 4.28
N ASP A 76 5.40 2.02 3.88
CA ASP A 76 6.18 1.08 4.68
C ASP A 76 7.56 1.65 5.03
N LEU A 77 8.24 2.26 4.05
CA LEU A 77 9.55 2.87 4.27
C LEU A 77 9.47 4.06 5.23
N TRP A 78 8.41 4.87 5.15
CA TRP A 78 8.24 5.98 6.08
C TRP A 78 7.99 5.48 7.50
N GLN A 79 7.13 4.47 7.68
CA GLN A 79 6.89 3.84 8.99
C GLN A 79 8.17 3.21 9.55
N ALA A 80 8.93 2.47 8.73
CA ALA A 80 10.19 1.87 9.14
C ALA A 80 11.20 2.93 9.62
N LYS A 81 11.29 4.08 8.93
CA LYS A 81 12.17 5.20 9.33
C LYS A 81 11.83 5.78 10.70
N GLN A 82 10.59 5.65 11.19
CA GLN A 82 10.22 6.13 12.53
C GLN A 82 10.59 5.13 13.63
N ASN A 83 10.66 3.85 13.30
CA ASN A 83 10.70 2.78 14.29
C ASN A 83 12.03 2.02 14.33
N VAL A 84 12.83 2.05 13.26
CA VAL A 84 14.08 1.31 13.16
C VAL A 84 15.25 2.16 13.70
N ASP A 85 15.91 1.65 14.75
CA ASP A 85 17.19 2.18 15.21
C ASP A 85 18.32 1.68 14.31
N LEU A 86 19.06 2.61 13.70
CA LEU A 86 20.19 2.34 12.83
C LEU A 86 21.55 2.68 13.48
N GLY A 87 21.59 2.98 14.78
CA GLY A 87 22.81 3.42 15.47
C GLY A 87 23.97 2.41 15.43
N SER A 88 23.66 1.11 15.34
CA SER A 88 24.66 0.04 15.21
C SER A 88 24.99 -0.31 13.74
N VAL A 89 24.30 0.28 12.77
CA VAL A 89 24.46 -0.03 11.35
C VAL A 89 25.57 0.82 10.73
N GLY A 90 26.67 0.17 10.33
CA GLY A 90 27.81 0.80 9.68
C GLY A 90 27.73 0.80 8.14
N LYS A 91 28.39 1.77 7.49
CA LYS A 91 28.56 1.78 6.04
C LYS A 91 29.61 0.74 5.62
N VAL A 92 29.25 -0.14 4.69
CA VAL A 92 30.20 -1.06 4.03
C VAL A 92 30.87 -0.32 2.87
N ARG A 93 32.20 -0.35 2.79
CA ARG A 93 32.93 0.13 1.60
C ARG A 93 33.00 -1.02 0.60
N LEU A 94 32.39 -0.84 -0.56
CA LEU A 94 32.45 -1.79 -1.66
C LEU A 94 33.55 -1.34 -2.63
N THR A 95 34.62 -2.14 -2.76
CA THR A 95 35.59 -2.00 -3.85
C THR A 95 35.12 -2.90 -4.98
N VAL A 96 34.65 -2.30 -6.08
CA VAL A 96 34.36 -3.03 -7.31
C VAL A 96 35.68 -3.57 -7.86
N ALA A 97 35.72 -4.86 -8.23
CA ALA A 97 36.79 -5.43 -9.04
C ALA A 97 36.52 -5.16 -10.53
#